data_AF-A0AAU7FA53-F1
#
_entry.id   AF-A0AAU7FA53-F1
#
_cell.length_a   1.000
_cell.length_b   1.000
_cell.length_c   1.000
_cell.angle_alpha   90.00
_cell.angle_beta   90.00
_cell.angle_gamma   90.00
#
_symmetry.space_group_name_H-M   'P 1'
#
loop_
_entity.id
_entity.type
_entity.pdbx_description
1 polymer ?
#
loop_
_entity_poly.entity_id
_entity_poly.type
_entity_poly.pdbx_seq_one_letter_code
_entity_poly.pdbx_strand_id
1 'polypeptide(L)'
;MNAWFFSFGLPFLILGALLGGGLYALFASMMYSYLKDNYSDALPPRIDVFLNDYEAMGGFMAGIWYAQRTGGWKRIESRVWRYFFVATQSLGLFAMLCCVAFCAAFLFMPR
;
A
#
# COMPACT_ATOMS: atom_id res chain seq x y z
N MET A 1 -17.69 10.14 26.32
CA MET A 1 -17.03 9.69 25.07
C MET A 1 -17.00 10.85 24.09
N ASN A 2 -15.83 11.20 23.57
CA ASN A 2 -15.60 12.52 22.96
C ASN A 2 -16.33 12.66 21.63
N ALA A 3 -17.34 13.53 21.56
CA ALA A 3 -18.05 13.89 20.32
C ALA A 3 -17.07 14.22 19.18
N TRP A 4 -15.93 14.83 19.50
CA TRP A 4 -14.81 15.06 18.60
C TRP A 4 -14.31 13.82 17.82
N PHE A 5 -14.25 12.65 18.47
CA PHE A 5 -13.81 11.42 17.81
C PHE A 5 -14.83 10.96 16.76
N PHE A 6 -16.13 11.02 17.07
CA PHE A 6 -17.18 10.66 16.12
C PHE A 6 -17.34 11.69 14.99
N SER A 7 -17.17 12.97 15.29
CA SER A 7 -17.32 14.05 14.32
C SER A 7 -16.13 14.19 13.37
N PHE A 8 -14.90 13.90 13.82
CA PHE A 8 -13.69 14.15 13.04
C PHE A 8 -12.76 12.94 12.94
N GLY A 9 -12.56 12.19 14.03
CA GLY A 9 -11.65 11.04 14.06
C GLY A 9 -12.12 9.88 13.18
N LEU A 10 -13.35 9.43 13.36
CA LEU A 10 -13.97 8.34 12.60
C LEU A 10 -14.01 8.65 11.08
N PRO A 11 -14.52 9.82 10.64
CA PRO A 11 -14.49 10.19 9.23
C PRO A 11 -13.07 10.25 8.66
N PHE A 12 -12.10 10.79 9.41
CA PHE A 12 -10.71 10.84 8.97
C PHE A 12 -10.11 9.43 8.80
N LEU A 13 -10.38 8.51 9.73
CA LEU A 13 -9.90 7.12 9.63
C LEU A 13 -10.52 6.39 8.43
N ILE A 14 -11.83 6.58 8.19
CA ILE A 14 -12.55 5.98 7.06
C ILE A 14 -12.00 6.54 5.74
N LEU A 15 -11.94 7.86 5.60
CA LEU A 15 -11.45 8.51 4.38
C LEU A 15 -9.96 8.20 4.16
N GLY A 16 -9.17 8.21 5.22
CA GLY A 16 -7.75 7.87 5.17
C GLY A 16 -7.50 6.43 4.73
N ALA A 17 -8.31 5.47 5.19
CA ALA A 17 -8.21 4.08 4.77
C ALA A 17 -8.69 3.87 3.31
N LEU A 18 -9.83 4.45 2.93
CA LEU A 18 -10.39 4.31 1.59
C LEU A 18 -9.58 5.04 0.52
N LEU A 19 -9.36 6.34 0.70
CA LEU A 19 -8.60 7.16 -0.26
C LEU A 19 -7.12 6.77 -0.25
N GLY A 20 -6.56 6.51 0.93
CA GLY A 20 -5.19 6.02 1.06
C GLY A 20 -5.01 4.65 0.40
N GLY A 21 -5.91 3.70 0.64
CA GLY A 21 -5.88 2.39 -0.01
C GLY A 21 -6.00 2.48 -1.54
N GLY A 22 -6.92 3.32 -2.04
CA GLY A 22 -7.10 3.54 -3.47
C GLY A 22 -5.88 4.18 -4.14
N LEU A 23 -5.33 5.25 -3.56
CA LEU A 23 -4.11 5.90 -4.06
C LEU A 23 -2.90 4.97 -3.99
N TYR A 24 -2.77 4.17 -2.93
CA TYR A 24 -1.72 3.17 -2.80
C TYR A 24 -1.78 2.16 -3.94
N ALA A 25 -2.98 1.66 -4.26
CA ALA A 25 -3.17 0.71 -5.34
C ALA A 25 -2.75 1.27 -6.71
N LEU A 26 -3.12 2.54 -6.97
CA LEU A 26 -2.75 3.22 -8.21
C LEU A 26 -1.24 3.44 -8.31
N PHE A 27 -0.59 3.92 -7.24
CA PHE A 27 0.86 4.11 -7.27
C PHE A 27 1.63 2.79 -7.27
N ALA A 28 1.12 1.76 -6.60
CA ALA A 28 1.68 0.43 -6.63
C ALA A 28 1.62 -0.17 -8.05
N SER A 29 0.54 0.03 -8.81
CA SER A 29 0.46 -0.44 -10.19
C SER A 29 1.45 0.27 -11.11
N MET A 30 1.57 1.60 -10.99
CA MET A 30 2.56 2.37 -11.75
C MET A 30 4.00 1.94 -11.43
N MET A 31 4.30 1.77 -10.14
CA MET A 31 5.62 1.32 -9.71
C MET A 31 5.90 -0.12 -10.14
N TYR A 32 4.90 -0.99 -10.10
CA TYR A 32 5.04 -2.37 -10.51
C TYR A 32 5.38 -2.46 -12.00
N SER A 33 4.69 -1.68 -12.84
CA SER A 33 5.03 -1.56 -14.26
C SER A 33 6.45 -1.06 -14.48
N TYR A 34 6.86 0.01 -13.77
CA TYR A 34 8.22 0.53 -13.86
C TYR A 34 9.28 -0.51 -13.47
N LEU A 35 9.08 -1.23 -12.37
CA LEU A 35 9.96 -2.32 -11.95
C LEU A 35 9.93 -3.48 -12.94
N LYS A 36 8.78 -3.84 -13.49
CA LYS A 36 8.67 -4.92 -14.47
C LYS A 36 9.48 -4.63 -15.73
N ASP A 37 9.47 -3.38 -16.20
CA ASP A 37 10.14 -3.00 -17.44
C ASP A 37 11.65 -2.79 -17.27
N ASN A 38 12.09 -2.33 -16.10
CA ASN A 38 13.50 -1.93 -15.87
C ASN A 38 14.28 -2.83 -14.90
N TYR A 39 13.57 -3.52 -14.00
CA TYR A 39 14.13 -4.27 -12.85
C TYR A 39 13.29 -5.54 -12.58
N SER A 40 13.03 -6.32 -13.62
CA SER A 40 12.15 -7.51 -13.54
C SER A 40 12.63 -8.56 -12.52
N ASP A 41 13.92 -8.55 -12.20
CA ASP A 41 14.59 -9.38 -11.19
C ASP A 41 14.26 -8.97 -9.75
N ALA A 42 13.79 -7.73 -9.53
CA ALA A 42 13.36 -7.23 -8.23
C ALA A 42 11.94 -7.67 -7.85
N LEU A 43 11.18 -8.20 -8.81
CA LEU A 43 9.82 -8.72 -8.62
C LEU A 43 9.88 -10.22 -8.30
N PRO A 44 8.82 -10.79 -7.69
CA PRO A 44 8.77 -12.23 -7.45
C PRO A 44 8.97 -12.98 -8.77
N PRO A 45 9.73 -14.10 -8.78
CA PRO A 45 9.85 -14.93 -9.96
C PRO A 45 8.46 -15.28 -10.47
N ARG A 46 8.27 -15.38 -11.80
CA ARG A 46 7.00 -15.78 -12.43
C ARG A 46 6.68 -17.22 -12.06
N ILE A 47 6.23 -17.44 -10.84
CA ILE A 47 5.42 -18.59 -10.50
C ILE A 47 4.04 -18.17 -10.98
N ASP A 48 3.40 -19.00 -11.81
CA ASP A 48 2.05 -18.84 -12.39
C ASP A 48 0.91 -18.77 -11.32
N VAL A 49 1.18 -18.16 -10.17
CA VAL A 49 0.43 -18.25 -8.92
C VAL A 49 -0.53 -17.07 -8.71
N PHE A 50 -0.42 -16.01 -9.52
CA PHE A 50 -1.40 -14.91 -9.51
C PHE A 50 -2.40 -15.13 -10.65
N LEU A 51 -3.37 -15.98 -10.35
CA LEU A 51 -4.39 -16.51 -11.25
C LEU A 51 -5.07 -15.42 -12.07
N ASN A 52 -5.23 -15.73 -13.35
CA ASN A 52 -5.97 -14.99 -14.36
C ASN A 52 -7.13 -14.16 -13.79
N ASP A 53 -7.08 -12.86 -14.08
CA ASP A 53 -8.23 -11.98 -14.31
C ASP A 53 -8.97 -11.29 -13.15
N TYR A 54 -8.72 -11.54 -11.86
CA TYR A 54 -9.31 -10.70 -10.78
C TYR A 54 -8.37 -10.25 -9.65
N GLU A 55 -7.09 -10.67 -9.68
CA GLU A 55 -6.11 -10.38 -8.62
C GLU A 55 -5.18 -9.18 -8.91
N ALA A 56 -5.39 -8.45 -10.02
CA ALA A 56 -4.44 -7.46 -10.53
C ALA A 56 -3.98 -6.42 -9.48
N MET A 57 -4.91 -5.83 -8.71
CA MET A 57 -4.56 -4.87 -7.65
C MET A 57 -3.79 -5.52 -6.50
N GLY A 58 -4.21 -6.70 -6.03
CA GLY A 58 -3.54 -7.42 -4.95
C GLY A 58 -2.14 -7.89 -5.37
N GLY A 59 -2.00 -8.34 -6.62
CA GLY A 59 -0.72 -8.75 -7.21
C GLY A 59 0.27 -7.60 -7.34
N PHE A 60 -0.18 -6.40 -7.73
CA PHE A 60 0.68 -5.21 -7.74
C PHE A 60 1.18 -4.87 -6.33
N MET A 61 0.28 -4.82 -5.35
CA MET A 61 0.65 -4.55 -3.96
C MET A 61 1.61 -5.61 -3.41
N ALA A 62 1.34 -6.89 -3.67
CA ALA A 62 2.19 -8.00 -3.25
C ALA A 62 3.58 -7.96 -3.89
N GLY A 63 3.66 -7.62 -5.18
CA GLY A 63 4.92 -7.45 -5.89
C GLY A 63 5.76 -6.30 -5.33
N ILE A 64 5.12 -5.16 -5.05
CA ILE A 64 5.77 -4.00 -4.44
C ILE A 64 6.21 -4.27 -2.99
N TRP A 65 5.41 -5.01 -2.22
CA TRP A 65 5.76 -5.47 -0.88
C TRP A 65 6.93 -6.47 -0.90
N TYR A 66 6.95 -7.40 -1.85
CA TYR A 66 8.08 -8.30 -2.07
C TYR A 66 9.36 -7.51 -2.37
N ALA A 67 9.31 -6.57 -3.31
CA ALA A 67 10.45 -5.72 -3.67
C ALA A 67 10.97 -4.91 -2.47
N GLN A 68 10.07 -4.45 -1.59
CA GLN A 68 10.45 -3.81 -0.32
C GLN A 68 11.18 -4.78 0.60
N ARG A 69 10.65 -5.98 0.80
CA ARG A 69 11.18 -7.00 1.73
C ARG A 69 12.54 -7.54 1.27
N THR A 70 12.72 -7.77 -0.01
CA THR A 70 13.99 -8.26 -0.60
C THR A 70 15.02 -7.15 -0.77
N GLY A 71 14.60 -5.89 -0.67
CA GLY A 71 15.47 -4.73 -0.89
C GLY A 71 15.77 -4.46 -2.37
N GLY A 72 15.06 -5.11 -3.31
CA GLY A 72 15.24 -4.92 -4.75
C GLY A 72 15.07 -3.45 -5.19
N TRP A 73 14.19 -2.70 -4.50
CA TRP A 73 13.99 -1.26 -4.75
C TRP A 73 15.25 -0.40 -4.59
N LYS A 74 16.27 -0.85 -3.83
CA LYS A 74 17.53 -0.13 -3.66
C LYS A 74 18.39 -0.11 -4.94
N ARG A 75 18.07 -0.95 -5.93
CA ARG A 75 18.74 -1.00 -7.24
C ARG A 75 18.26 0.08 -8.20
N ILE A 76 17.12 0.72 -7.94
CA ILE A 76 16.57 1.79 -8.77
C ILE A 76 17.57 2.95 -8.85
N GLU A 77 18.14 3.20 -10.02
CA GLU A 77 19.18 4.22 -10.21
C GLU A 77 18.59 5.64 -10.12
N SER A 78 17.38 5.82 -10.66
CA SER A 78 16.69 7.12 -10.64
C SER A 78 16.25 7.49 -9.23
N ARG A 79 16.78 8.62 -8.73
CA ARG A 79 16.40 9.17 -7.41
C ARG A 79 14.90 9.47 -7.34
N VAL A 80 14.29 9.95 -8.43
CA VAL A 80 12.87 10.28 -8.49
C VAL A 80 12.02 9.03 -8.25
N TRP A 81 12.28 7.95 -8.97
CA TRP A 81 11.57 6.68 -8.82
C TRP A 81 11.83 6.03 -7.46
N ARG A 82 13.04 6.18 -6.92
CA ARG A 82 13.35 5.70 -5.57
C ARG A 82 12.56 6.46 -4.50
N TYR A 83 12.46 7.78 -4.60
CA TYR A 83 11.60 8.57 -3.69
C TYR A 83 10.13 8.24 -3.88
N PHE A 84 9.69 8.06 -5.12
CA PHE A 84 8.32 7.66 -5.43
C PHE A 84 7.97 6.27 -4.83
N PHE A 85 8.93 5.34 -4.81
CA PHE A 85 8.77 4.05 -4.11
C PHE A 85 8.57 4.23 -2.61
N VAL A 86 9.44 5.00 -1.97
CA VAL A 86 9.34 5.26 -0.53
C VAL A 86 8.03 5.98 -0.20
N ALA A 87 7.62 6.96 -1.01
CA ALA A 87 6.36 7.67 -0.86
C ALA A 87 5.15 6.72 -0.98
N THR A 88 5.15 5.84 -1.99
CA THR A 88 4.12 4.83 -2.18
C THR A 88 4.01 3.90 -0.97
N GLN A 89 5.14 3.43 -0.44
CA GLN A 89 5.15 2.57 0.75
C GLN A 89 4.67 3.31 2.01
N SER A 90 5.06 4.57 2.18
CA SER A 90 4.58 5.39 3.31
C SER A 90 3.07 5.59 3.26
N LEU A 91 2.50 5.71 2.06
CA LEU A 91 1.07 5.85 1.84
C LEU A 91 0.32 4.54 2.15
N GLY A 92 0.88 3.40 1.76
CA GLY A 92 0.36 2.08 2.15
C GLY A 92 0.37 1.87 3.67
N LEU A 93 1.47 2.25 4.33
CA LEU A 93 1.59 2.23 5.79
C LEU A 93 0.56 3.14 6.48
N PHE A 94 0.37 4.35 5.96
CA PHE A 94 -0.64 5.28 6.46
C PHE A 94 -2.06 4.70 6.36
N ALA A 95 -2.42 4.15 5.20
CA ALA A 95 -3.72 3.51 5.00
C ALA A 95 -3.92 2.31 5.94
N MET A 96 -2.88 1.50 6.13
CA MET A 96 -2.88 0.38 7.08
C MET A 96 -3.09 0.86 8.52
N LEU A 97 -2.38 1.92 8.94
CA LEU A 97 -2.54 2.50 10.29
C LEU A 97 -3.94 3.07 10.51
N CYS A 98 -4.52 3.76 9.51
CA CYS A 98 -5.90 4.22 9.57
C CYS A 98 -6.89 3.06 9.73
N CYS A 99 -6.69 1.97 8.98
CA CYS A 99 -7.52 0.77 9.08
C CYS A 99 -7.38 0.08 10.45
N VAL A 100 -6.15 -0.10 10.95
CA VAL A 100 -5.89 -0.71 12.26
C VAL A 100 -6.47 0.16 13.39
N ALA A 101 -6.29 1.48 13.33
CA ALA A 101 -6.84 2.41 14.31
C ALA A 101 -8.37 2.43 14.28
N PHE A 102 -8.98 2.33 13.09
CA PHE A 102 -10.42 2.17 12.94
C PHE A 102 -10.90 0.89 13.61
N CYS A 103 -10.31 -0.27 13.32
CA CYS A 103 -10.67 -1.54 13.97
C CYS A 103 -10.46 -1.50 15.50
N ALA A 104 -9.34 -0.94 15.95
CA ALA A 104 -9.04 -0.79 17.37
C ALA A 104 -10.08 0.09 18.08
N ALA A 105 -10.57 1.14 17.42
CA ALA A 105 -11.61 2.00 17.98
C ALA A 105 -12.91 1.25 18.28
N PHE A 106 -13.26 0.21 17.51
CA PHE A 106 -14.43 -0.64 17.79
C PHE A 106 -14.16 -1.69 18.89
N LEU A 107 -12.95 -2.25 18.96
CA LEU A 107 -12.61 -3.28 19.95
C LEU A 107 -12.40 -2.71 21.36
N PHE A 108 -11.82 -1.51 21.45
CA PHE A 108 -11.47 -0.87 22.72
C PHE A 108 -12.43 0.24 23.11
N MET A 109 -13.54 0.44 22.38
CA MET A 109 -14.58 1.37 22.80
C MET A 109 -15.26 0.85 24.08
N PRO A 110 -15.21 1.60 25.19
CA PRO A 110 -16.06 1.28 26.34
C PRO A 110 -17.53 1.38 25.89
N ARG A 111 -18.30 0.32 26.15
CA ARG A 111 -19.74 0.28 25.89
C ARG A 111 -20.49 1.34 26.71
#